data_AF-A0A7S3UZ98-F1
#
_entry.id   AF-A0A7S3UZ98-F1
#
_cell.length_a   1.000
_cell.length_b   1.000
_cell.length_c   1.000
_cell.angle_alpha   90.00
_cell.angle_beta   90.00
_cell.angle_gamma   90.00
#
_symmetry.space_group_name_H-M   'P 1'
#
loop_
_entity.id
_entity.type
_entity.pdbx_description
1 polymer ?
#
loop_
_entity_poly.entity_id
_entity_poly.type
_entity_poly.pdbx_seq_one_letter_code
_entity_poly.pdbx_strand_id
1 'polypeptide(L)'
;ITWEAVEHAGPGIYDKEYLEYVKEVIRKCNTFGISVFIDPHQDVWSRWTGGDGAPAWTLTKIGFNLVNLNDSGAAFTHQEQGDVYENMRMFWNSNNFRLAAATMWSLFFSGNDFAPKTMVDGEPVQEYLQRHYCTAMAMVARTLKDEPNVLGFDTLNEPSNGWVGVKDMTDISENMFFIGWRVDAWTAIQLGAGETKSVDFFEKFMSYRGKRTLNEKKVI
;
A
#
# COMPACT_ATOMS: atom_id res chain seq x y z
N ILE A 1 -13.33 4.12 -2.86
CA ILE A 1 -13.39 2.73 -3.38
C ILE A 1 -11.96 2.22 -3.44
N THR A 2 -11.66 1.04 -2.93
CA THR A 2 -10.29 0.49 -3.01
C THR A 2 -10.16 -0.47 -4.18
N TRP A 3 -8.96 -0.59 -4.74
CA TRP A 3 -8.68 -1.60 -5.78
C TRP A 3 -8.94 -3.01 -5.28
N GLU A 4 -8.60 -3.30 -4.02
CA GLU A 4 -8.86 -4.57 -3.36
C GLU A 4 -10.34 -4.93 -3.40
N ALA A 5 -11.24 -4.00 -3.06
CA ALA A 5 -12.66 -4.30 -3.06
C ALA A 5 -13.18 -4.71 -4.46
N VAL A 6 -12.56 -4.21 -5.53
CA VAL A 6 -12.93 -4.52 -6.92
C VAL A 6 -12.33 -5.83 -7.42
N GLU A 7 -11.10 -6.18 -7.01
CA GLU A 7 -10.31 -7.28 -7.61
C GLU A 7 -9.58 -8.14 -6.54
N HIS A 8 -10.24 -8.41 -5.40
CA HIS A 8 -9.60 -9.14 -4.28
C HIS A 8 -9.28 -10.61 -4.59
N ALA A 9 -10.12 -11.29 -5.39
CA ALA A 9 -10.04 -12.73 -5.60
C ALA A 9 -8.82 -13.16 -6.45
N GLY A 10 -8.24 -12.22 -7.19
CA GLY A 10 -7.08 -12.47 -8.03
C GLY A 10 -7.08 -11.59 -9.29
N PRO A 11 -5.96 -11.58 -10.03
CA PRO A 11 -5.82 -10.77 -11.23
C PRO A 11 -6.88 -11.16 -12.28
N GLY A 12 -7.65 -10.18 -12.74
CA GLY A 12 -8.74 -10.30 -13.71
C GLY A 12 -10.06 -10.83 -13.14
N ILE A 13 -10.13 -11.08 -11.83
CA ILE A 13 -11.32 -11.64 -11.17
C ILE A 13 -12.02 -10.54 -10.38
N TYR A 14 -12.99 -9.89 -11.05
CA TYR A 14 -13.70 -8.74 -10.49
C TYR A 14 -14.91 -9.13 -9.65
N ASP A 15 -15.07 -8.48 -8.50
CA ASP A 15 -16.23 -8.63 -7.63
C ASP A 15 -17.42 -7.80 -8.19
N LYS A 16 -18.29 -8.49 -8.93
CA LYS A 16 -19.48 -7.88 -9.51
C LYS A 16 -20.54 -7.54 -8.47
N GLU A 17 -20.60 -8.28 -7.36
CA GLU A 17 -21.56 -8.02 -6.29
C GLU A 17 -21.19 -6.73 -5.56
N TYR A 18 -19.90 -6.53 -5.27
CA TYR A 18 -19.39 -5.26 -4.75
C TYR A 18 -19.67 -4.08 -5.68
N LEU A 19 -19.43 -4.24 -6.99
CA LEU A 19 -19.70 -3.17 -7.97
C LEU A 19 -21.18 -2.77 -8.00
N GLU A 20 -22.09 -3.73 -7.95
CA GLU A 20 -23.53 -3.44 -7.87
C GLU A 20 -23.91 -2.82 -6.53
N TYR A 21 -23.33 -3.29 -5.42
CA TYR A 21 -23.52 -2.68 -4.11
C TYR A 21 -23.14 -1.18 -4.10
N VAL A 22 -21.98 -0.83 -4.66
CA VAL A 22 -21.53 0.57 -4.78
C VAL A 22 -22.54 1.39 -5.58
N LYS A 23 -23.03 0.85 -6.70
CA LYS A 23 -24.04 1.51 -7.54
C LYS A 23 -25.33 1.78 -6.77
N GLU A 24 -25.82 0.83 -5.99
CA GLU A 24 -27.02 1.00 -5.17
C GLU A 24 -26.82 2.04 -4.05
N VAL A 25 -25.63 2.12 -3.45
CA VAL A 25 -25.28 3.21 -2.51
C VAL A 25 -25.35 4.57 -3.20
N ILE A 26 -24.78 4.69 -4.41
CA ILE A 26 -24.78 5.93 -5.19
C ILE A 26 -26.19 6.35 -5.60
N ARG A 27 -27.04 5.40 -6.01
CA ARG A 27 -28.46 5.64 -6.30
C ARG A 27 -29.21 6.12 -5.07
N LYS A 28 -28.90 5.57 -3.90
CA LYS A 28 -29.45 6.07 -2.64
C LYS A 28 -28.99 7.50 -2.36
N CYS A 29 -27.73 7.85 -2.61
CA CYS A 29 -27.28 9.25 -2.53
C CYS A 29 -28.12 10.16 -3.44
N ASN A 30 -28.45 9.70 -4.65
CA ASN A 30 -29.27 10.46 -5.59
C ASN A 30 -30.68 10.77 -5.04
N THR A 31 -31.30 9.84 -4.28
CA THR A 31 -32.63 10.09 -3.67
C THR A 31 -32.62 11.22 -2.64
N PHE A 32 -31.44 11.59 -2.14
CA PHE A 32 -31.24 12.71 -1.22
C PHE A 32 -30.59 13.94 -1.89
N GLY A 33 -30.43 13.95 -3.22
CA GLY A 33 -29.78 15.04 -3.94
C GLY A 33 -28.27 15.14 -3.68
N ILE A 34 -27.63 14.04 -3.24
CA ILE A 34 -26.19 14.00 -2.96
C ILE A 34 -25.44 13.57 -4.22
N SER A 35 -24.58 14.45 -4.70
CA SER A 35 -23.61 14.13 -5.75
C SER A 35 -22.39 13.43 -5.17
N VAL A 36 -21.79 12.52 -5.93
CA VAL A 36 -20.65 11.72 -5.52
C VAL A 36 -19.45 11.94 -6.45
N PHE A 37 -18.25 11.98 -5.87
CA PHE A 37 -16.99 11.94 -6.59
C PHE A 37 -16.29 10.64 -6.22
N ILE A 38 -15.91 9.84 -7.21
CA ILE A 38 -15.38 8.50 -6.99
C ILE A 38 -13.87 8.58 -6.78
N ASP A 39 -13.42 8.23 -5.58
CA ASP A 39 -12.01 8.21 -5.21
C ASP A 39 -11.49 6.75 -5.15
N PRO A 40 -10.59 6.35 -6.06
CA PRO A 40 -9.74 5.17 -5.92
C PRO A 40 -8.77 5.30 -4.73
N HIS A 41 -9.30 5.01 -3.55
CA HIS A 41 -8.63 5.22 -2.28
C HIS A 41 -7.57 4.15 -2.02
N GLN A 42 -6.47 4.61 -1.42
CA GLN A 42 -5.42 3.78 -0.84
C GLN A 42 -4.74 4.58 0.26
N ASP A 43 -4.25 3.87 1.27
CA ASP A 43 -3.26 4.35 2.21
C ASP A 43 -2.12 3.33 2.23
N VAL A 44 -0.91 3.79 1.94
CA VAL A 44 0.31 2.98 2.02
C VAL A 44 0.23 1.68 1.23
N TRP A 45 -0.34 1.72 0.03
CA TRP A 45 -0.50 0.60 -0.89
C TRP A 45 -1.58 -0.43 -0.52
N SER A 46 -1.57 -1.05 0.66
CA SER A 46 -2.43 -2.20 0.98
C SER A 46 -2.66 -2.35 2.49
N ARG A 47 -3.71 -3.07 2.88
CA ARG A 47 -3.89 -3.49 4.28
C ARG A 47 -2.75 -4.33 4.83
N TRP A 48 -2.07 -5.06 3.96
CA TRP A 48 -0.89 -5.87 4.34
C TRP A 48 0.36 -5.03 4.60
N THR A 49 0.37 -3.78 4.13
CA THR A 49 1.43 -2.80 4.36
C THR A 49 1.03 -1.74 5.38
N GLY A 50 -0.11 -1.91 6.05
CA GLY A 50 -0.54 -1.11 7.19
C GLY A 50 -1.61 -0.04 6.91
N GLY A 51 -2.15 0.03 5.69
CA GLY A 51 -3.26 0.94 5.34
C GLY A 51 -4.38 0.24 4.56
N ASP A 52 -4.67 0.66 3.34
CA ASP A 52 -5.65 0.05 2.43
C ASP A 52 -5.30 0.32 0.96
N GLY A 53 -6.11 -0.19 0.02
CA GLY A 53 -5.96 0.11 -1.41
C GLY A 53 -5.84 -1.15 -2.25
N ALA A 54 -4.63 -1.53 -2.63
CA ALA A 54 -4.30 -2.64 -3.52
C ALA A 54 -4.54 -4.03 -2.88
N PRO A 55 -5.01 -5.00 -3.67
CA PRO A 55 -5.25 -6.37 -3.19
C PRO A 55 -3.95 -7.10 -2.86
N ALA A 56 -4.05 -8.04 -1.93
CA ALA A 56 -2.95 -8.89 -1.45
C ALA A 56 -2.18 -9.61 -2.56
N TRP A 57 -2.85 -9.95 -3.66
CA TRP A 57 -2.20 -10.64 -4.77
C TRP A 57 -1.11 -9.79 -5.43
N THR A 58 -1.17 -8.45 -5.35
CA THR A 58 -0.12 -7.57 -5.90
C THR A 58 1.22 -7.79 -5.22
N LEU A 59 1.22 -7.93 -3.89
CA LEU A 59 2.40 -8.20 -3.07
C LEU A 59 2.92 -9.62 -3.32
N THR A 60 2.05 -10.62 -3.30
CA THR A 60 2.46 -12.02 -3.48
C THR A 60 2.98 -12.31 -4.88
N LYS A 61 2.44 -11.64 -5.92
CA LYS A 61 2.93 -11.78 -7.31
C LYS A 61 4.36 -11.27 -7.51
N ILE A 62 4.82 -10.35 -6.68
CA ILE A 62 6.20 -9.86 -6.73
C ILE A 62 7.13 -10.56 -5.71
N GLY A 63 6.61 -11.56 -5.00
CA GLY A 63 7.41 -12.43 -4.13
C GLY A 63 7.34 -12.12 -2.63
N PHE A 64 6.51 -11.16 -2.18
CA PHE A 64 6.34 -10.94 -0.74
C PHE A 64 5.59 -12.10 -0.07
N ASN A 65 6.12 -12.57 1.06
CA ASN A 65 5.38 -13.42 1.98
C ASN A 65 4.62 -12.56 2.99
N LEU A 66 3.29 -12.53 2.85
CA LEU A 66 2.40 -11.69 3.65
C LEU A 66 2.54 -11.92 5.17
N VAL A 67 2.78 -13.17 5.58
CA VAL A 67 2.91 -13.55 6.99
C VAL A 67 4.21 -13.00 7.61
N ASN A 68 5.23 -12.77 6.79
CA ASN A 68 6.54 -12.33 7.26
C ASN A 68 6.71 -10.80 7.24
N LEU A 69 5.75 -10.04 6.72
CA LEU A 69 5.93 -8.59 6.51
C LEU A 69 6.22 -7.83 7.81
N ASN A 70 5.52 -8.15 8.90
CA ASN A 70 5.77 -7.50 10.19
C ASN A 70 7.05 -8.01 10.86
N ASP A 71 7.23 -9.33 10.91
CA ASP A 71 8.41 -9.95 11.55
C ASP A 71 9.73 -9.54 10.87
N SER A 72 9.73 -9.39 9.53
CA SER A 72 10.88 -8.89 8.78
C SER A 72 11.11 -7.39 8.98
N GLY A 73 10.12 -6.63 9.44
CA GLY A 73 10.16 -5.16 9.48
C GLY A 73 9.78 -4.47 8.17
N ALA A 74 9.33 -5.24 7.16
CA ALA A 74 8.87 -4.74 5.87
C ALA A 74 7.53 -4.00 5.92
N ALA A 75 6.73 -4.24 6.96
CA ALA A 75 5.54 -3.48 7.31
C ALA A 75 5.41 -3.39 8.85
N PHE A 76 4.64 -2.42 9.33
CA PHE A 76 4.30 -2.24 10.73
C PHE A 76 2.79 -2.03 10.81
N THR A 77 2.06 -3.03 11.30
CA THR A 77 0.58 -3.05 11.25
C THR A 77 -0.01 -3.06 12.66
N HIS A 78 -1.23 -2.54 12.83
CA HIS A 78 -1.90 -2.57 14.14
C HIS A 78 -2.12 -4.02 14.64
N GLN A 79 -2.51 -4.90 13.72
CA GLN A 79 -2.89 -6.29 13.99
C GLN A 79 -1.75 -7.09 14.63
N GLU A 80 -0.52 -6.84 14.18
CA GLU A 80 0.65 -7.59 14.64
C GLU A 80 1.29 -7.01 15.91
N GLN A 81 0.89 -5.81 16.31
CA GLN A 81 1.50 -5.09 17.42
C GLN A 81 0.66 -5.18 18.71
N GLY A 82 -0.63 -5.51 18.61
CA GLY A 82 -1.53 -5.73 19.74
C GLY A 82 -1.76 -4.51 20.63
N ASP A 83 -2.22 -4.75 21.87
CA ASP A 83 -2.73 -3.72 22.79
C ASP A 83 -1.67 -2.70 23.25
N VAL A 84 -0.39 -3.03 23.12
CA VAL A 84 0.74 -2.13 23.46
C VAL A 84 0.70 -0.82 22.64
N TYR A 85 -0.08 -0.82 21.55
CA TYR A 85 -0.14 0.24 20.56
C TYR A 85 -1.53 0.88 20.40
N GLU A 86 -2.51 0.58 21.26
CA GLU A 86 -3.87 1.17 21.21
C GLU A 86 -3.87 2.71 21.19
N ASN A 87 -2.82 3.32 21.76
CA ASN A 87 -2.67 4.78 21.85
C ASN A 87 -1.79 5.40 20.76
N MET A 88 -1.20 4.59 19.87
CA MET A 88 -0.38 5.08 18.75
C MET A 88 -1.27 5.37 17.55
N ARG A 89 -1.55 6.66 17.34
CA ARG A 89 -2.39 7.15 16.24
C ARG A 89 -1.53 7.55 15.05
N MET A 90 -2.07 7.39 13.84
CA MET A 90 -1.48 7.88 12.59
C MET A 90 -0.10 7.30 12.26
N PHE A 91 0.26 6.13 12.79
CA PHE A 91 1.55 5.53 12.46
C PHE A 91 1.61 4.90 11.08
N TRP A 92 0.44 4.61 10.48
CA TRP A 92 0.34 3.93 9.18
C TRP A 92 1.26 4.59 8.15
N ASN A 93 1.36 5.93 8.16
CA ASN A 93 2.15 6.68 7.20
C ASN A 93 3.65 6.34 7.24
N SER A 94 4.17 5.86 8.39
CA SER A 94 5.58 5.42 8.48
C SER A 94 5.89 4.20 7.63
N ASN A 95 4.86 3.45 7.21
CA ASN A 95 5.03 2.32 6.31
C ASN A 95 5.39 2.72 4.89
N ASN A 96 5.13 3.97 4.45
CA ASN A 96 5.41 4.41 3.09
C ASN A 96 6.89 4.24 2.71
N PHE A 97 7.79 4.31 3.70
CA PHE A 97 9.23 4.17 3.51
C PHE A 97 9.77 2.79 3.87
N ARG A 98 8.90 1.85 4.27
CA ARG A 98 9.30 0.46 4.51
C ARG A 98 9.28 -0.33 3.21
N LEU A 99 10.04 -1.43 3.22
CA LEU A 99 10.29 -2.25 2.05
C LEU A 99 9.03 -2.58 1.28
N ALA A 100 7.95 -3.04 1.93
CA ALA A 100 6.78 -3.52 1.21
C ALA A 100 6.09 -2.42 0.41
N ALA A 101 5.66 -1.33 1.05
CA ALA A 101 4.98 -0.24 0.36
C ALA A 101 5.92 0.51 -0.60
N ALA A 102 7.16 0.81 -0.16
CA ALA A 102 8.11 1.57 -0.97
C ALA A 102 8.50 0.81 -2.26
N THR A 103 8.66 -0.52 -2.16
CA THR A 103 8.93 -1.37 -3.33
C THR A 103 7.74 -1.35 -4.29
N MET A 104 6.51 -1.55 -3.78
CA MET A 104 5.33 -1.57 -4.66
C MET A 104 5.14 -0.25 -5.42
N TRP A 105 5.30 0.88 -4.75
CA TRP A 105 5.26 2.20 -5.40
C TRP A 105 6.35 2.39 -6.44
N SER A 106 7.58 1.99 -6.10
CA SER A 106 8.72 2.09 -7.02
C SER A 106 8.51 1.23 -8.27
N LEU A 107 7.95 0.02 -8.12
CA LEU A 107 7.60 -0.85 -9.23
C LEU A 107 6.42 -0.33 -10.05
N PHE A 108 5.41 0.25 -9.40
CA PHE A 108 4.22 0.76 -10.07
C PHE A 108 4.52 1.97 -10.96
N PHE A 109 5.41 2.87 -10.57
CA PHE A 109 5.73 4.08 -11.36
C PHE A 109 7.03 4.01 -12.14
N SER A 110 8.01 3.22 -11.69
CA SER A 110 9.36 3.18 -12.28
C SER A 110 9.97 1.78 -12.29
N GLY A 111 9.14 0.74 -12.31
CA GLY A 111 9.59 -0.65 -12.33
C GLY A 111 10.49 -0.98 -13.52
N ASN A 112 10.25 -0.40 -14.69
CA ASN A 112 11.10 -0.62 -15.86
C ASN A 112 12.50 0.00 -15.75
N ASP A 113 12.66 1.03 -14.93
CA ASP A 113 13.96 1.68 -14.72
C ASP A 113 14.75 1.00 -13.59
N PHE A 114 14.10 0.75 -12.46
CA PHE A 114 14.76 0.24 -11.25
C PHE A 114 14.78 -1.29 -11.17
N ALA A 115 13.84 -1.97 -11.81
CA ALA A 115 13.69 -3.41 -11.75
C ALA A 115 13.28 -4.03 -13.12
N PRO A 116 14.00 -3.75 -14.23
CA PRO A 116 13.62 -4.18 -15.59
C PRO A 116 13.55 -5.70 -15.79
N LYS A 117 14.06 -6.49 -14.84
CA LYS A 117 14.04 -7.95 -14.87
C LYS A 117 12.91 -8.55 -14.03
N THR A 118 12.15 -7.73 -13.31
CA THR A 118 11.01 -8.19 -12.52
C THR A 118 9.83 -8.38 -13.45
N MET A 119 9.55 -9.64 -13.77
CA MET A 119 8.48 -10.05 -14.66
C MET A 119 7.40 -10.79 -13.86
N VAL A 120 6.13 -10.47 -14.11
CA VAL A 120 4.98 -11.17 -13.54
C VAL A 120 4.19 -11.77 -14.71
N ASP A 121 4.01 -13.09 -14.69
CA ASP A 121 3.32 -13.84 -15.75
C ASP A 121 3.86 -13.52 -17.18
N GLY A 122 5.16 -13.22 -17.29
CA GLY A 122 5.83 -12.90 -18.55
C GLY A 122 5.73 -11.44 -19.00
N GLU A 123 5.07 -10.57 -18.23
CA GLU A 123 4.93 -9.14 -18.46
C GLU A 123 5.84 -8.35 -17.50
N PRO A 124 6.44 -7.21 -17.89
CA PRO A 124 7.16 -6.39 -16.93
C PRO A 124 6.22 -5.90 -15.82
N VAL A 125 6.69 -5.88 -14.59
CA VAL A 125 5.85 -5.69 -13.40
C VAL A 125 5.12 -4.34 -13.38
N GLN A 126 5.71 -3.30 -13.95
CA GLN A 126 5.10 -1.97 -14.01
C GLN A 126 3.81 -2.02 -14.85
N GLU A 127 3.90 -2.52 -16.08
CA GLU A 127 2.78 -2.69 -16.99
C GLU A 127 1.74 -3.63 -16.40
N TYR A 128 2.18 -4.75 -15.80
CA TYR A 128 1.27 -5.70 -15.17
C TYR A 128 0.42 -5.03 -14.08
N LEU A 129 1.05 -4.32 -13.13
CA LEU A 129 0.33 -3.64 -12.05
C LEU A 129 -0.56 -2.51 -12.58
N GLN A 130 -0.04 -1.65 -13.47
CA GLN A 130 -0.80 -0.53 -14.03
C GLN A 130 -2.00 -1.01 -14.86
N ARG A 131 -1.82 -2.04 -15.69
CA ARG A 131 -2.89 -2.63 -16.50
C ARG A 131 -4.00 -3.18 -15.63
N HIS A 132 -3.68 -3.92 -14.58
CA HIS A 132 -4.70 -4.47 -13.67
C HIS A 132 -5.43 -3.36 -12.90
N TYR A 133 -4.70 -2.40 -12.32
CA TYR A 133 -5.29 -1.25 -11.64
C TYR A 133 -6.23 -0.45 -12.55
N CYS A 134 -5.75 -0.04 -13.73
CA CYS A 134 -6.54 0.71 -14.70
C CYS A 134 -7.77 -0.08 -15.18
N THR A 135 -7.64 -1.40 -15.35
CA THR A 135 -8.78 -2.24 -15.74
C THR A 135 -9.81 -2.35 -14.63
N ALA A 136 -9.39 -2.52 -13.37
CA ALA A 136 -10.28 -2.52 -12.22
C ALA A 136 -11.04 -1.18 -12.09
N MET A 137 -10.34 -0.06 -12.19
CA MET A 137 -10.98 1.26 -12.13
C MET A 137 -11.88 1.52 -13.35
N ALA A 138 -11.53 1.00 -14.53
CA ALA A 138 -12.42 1.03 -15.69
C ALA A 138 -13.69 0.20 -15.49
N MET A 139 -13.65 -0.90 -14.71
CA MET A 139 -14.85 -1.65 -14.34
C MET A 139 -15.77 -0.80 -13.46
N VAL A 140 -15.23 -0.08 -12.48
CA VAL A 140 -15.99 0.88 -11.66
C VAL A 140 -16.65 1.93 -12.55
N ALA A 141 -15.88 2.58 -13.43
CA ALA A 141 -16.41 3.61 -14.32
C ALA A 141 -17.52 3.10 -15.26
N ARG A 142 -17.37 1.89 -15.82
CA ARG A 142 -18.40 1.27 -16.67
C ARG A 142 -19.68 0.95 -15.91
N THR A 143 -19.57 0.51 -14.66
CA THR A 143 -20.74 0.20 -13.81
C THR A 143 -21.54 1.47 -13.48
N LEU A 144 -20.85 2.60 -13.30
CA LEU A 144 -21.42 3.86 -12.83
C LEU A 144 -21.73 4.87 -13.95
N LYS A 145 -21.40 4.56 -15.21
CA LYS A 145 -21.46 5.50 -16.35
C LYS A 145 -22.84 6.16 -16.57
N ASP A 146 -23.92 5.49 -16.19
CA ASP A 146 -25.29 5.95 -16.41
C ASP A 146 -25.90 6.62 -15.15
N GLU A 147 -25.13 6.73 -14.06
CA GLU A 147 -25.60 7.31 -12.80
C GLU A 147 -25.43 8.84 -12.81
N PRO A 148 -26.52 9.63 -12.81
CA PRO A 148 -26.47 11.07 -13.09
C PRO A 148 -25.87 11.92 -11.96
N ASN A 149 -25.77 11.38 -10.74
CA ASN A 149 -25.20 12.06 -9.59
C ASN A 149 -23.70 11.75 -9.39
N VAL A 150 -23.08 11.01 -10.31
CA VAL A 150 -21.62 10.81 -10.33
C VAL A 150 -20.96 11.98 -11.07
N LEU A 151 -20.21 12.81 -10.34
CA LEU A 151 -19.54 14.00 -10.88
C LEU A 151 -18.30 13.65 -11.69
N GLY A 152 -17.64 12.56 -11.35
CA GLY A 152 -16.38 12.14 -11.94
C GLY A 152 -15.63 11.13 -11.09
N PHE A 153 -14.40 10.87 -11.50
CA PHE A 153 -13.50 9.88 -10.93
C PHE A 153 -12.14 10.54 -10.70
N ASP A 154 -11.57 10.36 -9.52
CA ASP A 154 -10.15 10.57 -9.30
C ASP A 154 -9.33 9.46 -9.97
N THR A 155 -8.02 9.67 -10.08
CA THR A 155 -7.09 8.76 -10.73
C THR A 155 -6.49 7.75 -9.76
N LEU A 156 -6.04 8.20 -8.59
CA LEU A 156 -5.44 7.42 -7.51
C LEU A 156 -5.22 8.35 -6.30
N ASN A 157 -5.72 7.98 -5.12
CA ASN A 157 -5.50 8.76 -3.91
C ASN A 157 -4.00 8.85 -3.57
N GLU A 158 -3.52 10.06 -3.25
CA GLU A 158 -2.21 10.35 -2.65
C GLU A 158 -1.06 9.42 -3.08
N PRO A 159 -0.73 9.34 -4.39
CA PRO A 159 0.31 8.44 -4.87
C PRO A 159 1.66 8.76 -4.20
N SER A 160 2.33 7.72 -3.72
CA SER A 160 3.68 7.83 -3.15
C SER A 160 4.74 7.54 -4.22
N ASN A 161 5.89 8.19 -4.07
CA ASN A 161 7.04 7.96 -4.93
C ASN A 161 7.82 6.69 -4.56
N GLY A 162 7.46 6.01 -3.47
CA GLY A 162 8.26 4.92 -2.92
C GLY A 162 9.69 5.40 -2.62
N TRP A 163 10.69 4.79 -3.26
CA TRP A 163 12.08 5.24 -3.19
C TRP A 163 12.58 5.95 -4.45
N VAL A 164 11.70 6.23 -5.41
CA VAL A 164 12.06 6.98 -6.61
C VAL A 164 12.46 8.40 -6.22
N GLY A 165 13.69 8.78 -6.56
CA GLY A 165 14.25 10.10 -6.25
C GLY A 165 15.00 10.21 -4.92
N VAL A 166 15.03 9.15 -4.10
CA VAL A 166 15.89 9.08 -2.91
C VAL A 166 17.36 9.10 -3.35
N LYS A 167 18.11 10.12 -2.90
CA LYS A 167 19.50 10.33 -3.35
C LYS A 167 20.51 9.53 -2.53
N ASP A 168 20.23 9.38 -1.24
CA ASP A 168 21.04 8.61 -0.31
C ASP A 168 20.12 7.67 0.48
N MET A 169 20.25 6.38 0.23
CA MET A 169 19.41 5.35 0.86
C MET A 169 19.66 5.22 2.36
N THR A 170 20.74 5.81 2.88
CA THR A 170 21.10 5.82 4.31
C THR A 170 20.63 7.07 5.04
N ASP A 171 20.09 8.07 4.31
CA ASP A 171 19.58 9.29 4.92
C ASP A 171 18.21 9.05 5.57
N ILE A 172 18.24 8.86 6.88
CA ILE A 172 17.07 8.67 7.74
C ILE A 172 16.09 9.87 7.75
N SER A 173 16.50 11.02 7.23
CA SER A 173 15.65 12.21 7.13
C SER A 173 14.65 12.14 5.97
N GLU A 174 14.91 11.32 4.94
CA GLU A 174 13.97 11.05 3.84
C GLU A 174 12.66 10.41 4.36
N ASN A 175 12.74 9.65 5.47
CA ASN A 175 11.57 9.20 6.21
C ASN A 175 11.12 10.26 7.22
N MET A 176 10.35 11.25 6.76
CA MET A 176 9.91 12.39 7.57
C MET A 176 8.74 12.08 8.52
N PHE A 177 7.92 11.07 8.20
CA PHE A 177 6.73 10.71 8.99
C PHE A 177 6.95 9.40 9.74
N PHE A 178 7.63 9.50 10.88
CA PHE A 178 8.04 8.33 11.66
C PHE A 178 7.30 8.26 13.00
N ILE A 179 6.41 7.28 13.10
CA ILE A 179 5.85 6.76 14.34
C ILE A 179 5.96 5.24 14.23
N GLY A 180 6.36 4.57 15.32
CA GLY A 180 6.79 3.17 15.31
C GLY A 180 8.29 3.06 15.07
N TRP A 181 8.71 2.05 14.29
CA TRP A 181 10.11 1.84 13.96
C TRP A 181 10.59 2.85 12.92
N ARG A 182 11.63 3.63 13.20
CA ARG A 182 12.22 4.55 12.22
C ARG A 182 13.27 3.83 11.41
N VAL A 183 13.08 3.78 10.09
CA VAL A 183 13.97 3.08 9.15
C VAL A 183 14.29 3.97 7.96
N ASP A 184 15.56 3.96 7.53
CA ASP A 184 16.00 4.45 6.23
C ASP A 184 15.82 3.34 5.18
N ALA A 185 15.94 3.69 3.91
CA ALA A 185 15.67 2.78 2.81
C ALA A 185 16.67 1.62 2.78
N TRP A 186 17.95 1.88 3.09
CA TRP A 186 18.98 0.84 3.14
C TRP A 186 18.71 -0.16 4.27
N THR A 187 18.40 0.32 5.47
CA THR A 187 17.99 -0.53 6.60
C THR A 187 16.75 -1.35 6.25
N ALA A 188 15.75 -0.76 5.57
CA ALA A 188 14.56 -1.49 5.13
C ALA A 188 14.87 -2.61 4.13
N ILE A 189 15.80 -2.39 3.19
CA ILE A 189 16.28 -3.41 2.25
C ILE A 189 17.00 -4.53 3.00
N GLN A 190 17.90 -4.19 3.92
CA GLN A 190 18.65 -5.19 4.70
C GLN A 190 17.72 -6.06 5.56
N LEU A 191 16.72 -5.43 6.19
CA LEU A 191 15.66 -6.13 6.92
C LEU A 191 14.91 -7.13 6.04
N GLY A 192 14.51 -6.73 4.83
CA GLY A 192 13.92 -7.61 3.83
C GLY A 192 14.82 -8.74 3.36
N ALA A 193 16.14 -8.53 3.35
CA ALA A 193 17.11 -9.54 3.00
C ALA A 193 17.35 -10.57 4.14
N GLY A 194 16.61 -10.48 5.25
CA GLY A 194 16.73 -11.39 6.39
C GLY A 194 17.72 -10.93 7.46
N GLU A 195 18.28 -9.73 7.36
CA GLU A 195 19.18 -9.20 8.38
C GLU A 195 18.43 -8.71 9.62
N THR A 196 19.00 -8.94 10.80
CA THR A 196 18.51 -8.37 12.06
C THR A 196 19.07 -6.96 12.25
N LYS A 197 18.21 -5.98 12.56
CA LYS A 197 18.62 -4.57 12.77
C LYS A 197 18.10 -3.99 14.08
N SER A 198 18.91 -3.15 14.72
CA SER A 198 18.48 -2.33 15.85
C SER A 198 18.14 -0.93 15.37
N VAL A 199 16.87 -0.54 15.49
CA VAL A 199 16.34 0.71 14.93
C VAL A 199 15.69 1.55 16.01
N ASP A 200 15.64 2.87 15.80
CA ASP A 200 15.00 3.78 16.73
C ASP A 200 13.48 3.59 16.73
N PHE A 201 12.86 3.76 17.89
CA PHE A 201 11.41 3.60 18.05
C PHE A 201 10.78 4.85 18.65
N PHE A 202 9.69 5.30 18.04
CA PHE A 202 8.94 6.49 18.42
C PHE A 202 7.49 6.13 18.72
N GLU A 203 7.01 6.43 19.93
CA GLU A 203 5.62 6.15 20.31
C GLU A 203 4.64 7.15 19.70
N LYS A 204 5.08 8.41 19.54
CA LYS A 204 4.35 9.51 18.90
C LYS A 204 5.35 10.34 18.12
N PHE A 205 4.87 11.25 17.28
CA PHE A 205 5.74 12.16 16.54
C PHE A 205 6.73 12.87 17.50
N MET A 206 8.03 12.75 17.22
CA MET A 206 9.15 13.26 18.03
C MET A 206 9.27 12.70 19.47
N SER A 207 8.54 11.64 19.84
CA SER A 207 8.62 10.99 21.16
C SER A 207 9.45 9.71 21.11
N TYR A 208 10.77 9.84 21.27
CA TYR A 208 11.71 8.71 21.24
C TYR A 208 11.58 7.80 22.47
N ARG A 209 11.55 6.48 22.26
CA ARG A 209 11.36 5.44 23.28
C ARG A 209 12.42 4.33 23.23
N GLY A 210 13.62 4.67 22.76
CA GLY A 210 14.74 3.74 22.68
C GLY A 210 14.80 2.98 21.36
N LYS A 211 15.63 1.94 21.33
CA LYS A 211 15.78 1.07 20.17
C LYS A 211 14.90 -0.17 20.26
N ARG A 212 14.57 -0.76 19.10
CA ARG A 212 13.93 -2.07 18.96
C ARG A 212 14.75 -2.91 17.99
N THR A 213 14.90 -4.19 18.29
CA THR A 213 15.50 -5.16 17.38
C THR A 213 14.42 -5.70 16.48
N LEU A 214 14.60 -5.57 15.17
CA LEU A 214 13.70 -6.10 14.15
C LEU A 214 14.33 -7.30 13.46
N ASN A 215 13.47 -8.18 12.95
CA ASN A 215 13.84 -9.41 12.26
C ASN A 215 14.77 -10.33 13.07
N GLU A 216 14.44 -10.55 14.35
CA GLU A 216 15.16 -11.50 15.22
C GLU A 216 15.06 -12.94 14.72
N LYS A 217 13.95 -13.27 14.05
CA LYS A 217 13.70 -14.59 13.47
C LYS A 217 14.38 -14.80 12.11
N LYS A 218 14.99 -13.77 11.53
CA LYS A 218 15.65 -13.80 10.20
C LYS A 218 14.75 -14.31 9.08
N VAL A 219 13.50 -13.86 9.08
CA VAL A 219 12.54 -14.15 8.01
C VAL A 219 12.77 -13.23 6.82
N ILE A 220 12.34 -13.68 5.64
CA ILE A 220 12.38 -12.98 4.35
C ILE A 220 10.94 -12.87 3.84
#